data_AF-A0A357M941-F1
#
_entry.id   AF-A0A357M941-F1
#
_cell.length_a   1.000
_cell.length_b   1.000
_cell.length_c   1.000
_cell.angle_alpha   90.00
_cell.angle_beta   90.00
_cell.angle_gamma   90.00
#
_symmetry.space_group_name_H-M   'P 1'
#
loop_
_entity.id
_entity.type
_entity.pdbx_description
1 polymer ?
#
loop_
_entity_poly.entity_id
_entity_poly.type
_entity_poly.pdbx_seq_one_letter_code
_entity_poly.pdbx_strand_id
1 'polypeptide(L)'
;CTQSKDDACGECLECRKVEHGNHPDLSLLQPDGASIKIDQIRELQRVFSYRSEGVNPKVYIIDGADKMTVQAANSLLKFLEEPPAPAVGILISDNSR
;
A
#
# COMPACT_ATOMS: atom_id res chain seq x y z
N CYS A 1 -8.96 11.82 -7.28
CA CYS A 1 -10.17 12.16 -8.06
C CYS A 1 -9.88 13.42 -8.87
N THR A 2 -10.26 13.49 -10.15
CA THR A 2 -10.05 14.71 -10.97
C THR A 2 -11.32 15.53 -11.21
N GLN A 3 -12.48 15.01 -10.82
CA GLN A 3 -13.79 15.63 -11.08
C GLN A 3 -14.52 16.09 -9.82
N SER A 4 -14.16 15.55 -8.65
CA SER A 4 -14.66 15.98 -7.34
C SER A 4 -13.48 16.28 -6.42
N LYS A 5 -13.66 17.29 -5.56
CA LYS A 5 -12.62 17.80 -4.65
C LYS A 5 -12.58 17.04 -3.33
N ASP A 6 -13.75 16.68 -2.80
CA ASP A 6 -13.91 16.13 -1.46
C ASP A 6 -14.33 14.64 -1.45
N ASP A 7 -14.62 14.06 -2.62
CA ASP A 7 -15.08 12.68 -2.74
C ASP A 7 -14.58 11.99 -4.03
N ALA A 8 -14.71 10.66 -4.08
CA ALA A 8 -14.50 9.87 -5.28
C ALA A 8 -15.71 9.98 -6.22
N CYS A 9 -15.50 10.44 -7.45
CA CYS A 9 -16.57 10.54 -8.45
C CYS A 9 -16.98 9.18 -9.05
N GLY A 10 -16.18 8.13 -8.88
CA GLY A 10 -16.42 6.79 -9.46
C GLY A 10 -16.21 6.68 -10.98
N GLU A 11 -16.28 7.78 -11.74
CA GLU A 11 -16.29 7.71 -13.21
C GLU A 11 -15.00 8.17 -13.90
N CYS A 12 -14.17 8.99 -13.25
CA CYS A 12 -12.90 9.47 -13.82
C CYS A 12 -11.83 8.35 -13.92
N LEU A 13 -10.83 8.55 -14.78
CA LEU A 13 -9.76 7.56 -15.02
C LEU A 13 -9.06 7.12 -13.72
N GLU A 14 -8.74 8.06 -12.83
CA GLU A 14 -8.07 7.75 -11.56
C GLU A 14 -8.97 6.92 -10.62
N CYS A 15 -10.27 7.25 -10.54
CA CYS A 15 -11.22 6.45 -9.75
C CYS A 15 -11.37 5.03 -10.32
N ARG A 16 -11.50 4.88 -11.64
CA ARG A 16 -11.58 3.55 -12.28
C ARG A 16 -10.31 2.74 -12.11
N LYS A 17 -9.13 3.36 -12.17
CA LYS A 17 -7.86 2.67 -11.88
C LYS A 17 -7.84 2.11 -10.46
N VAL A 18 -8.30 2.87 -9.47
CA VAL A 18 -8.42 2.40 -8.08
C VAL A 18 -9.41 1.26 -7.97
N GLU A 19 -10.60 1.42 -8.56
CA GLU A 19 -11.66 0.40 -8.53
C GLU A 19 -11.22 -0.93 -9.17
N HIS A 20 -10.41 -0.87 -10.24
CA HIS A 20 -9.84 -2.05 -10.89
C HIS A 20 -8.51 -2.52 -10.28
N GLY A 21 -8.02 -1.90 -9.20
CA GLY A 21 -6.77 -2.31 -8.53
C GLY A 21 -5.49 -2.05 -9.33
N ASN A 22 -5.52 -1.15 -10.31
CA ASN A 22 -4.40 -0.85 -11.23
C ASN A 22 -3.86 0.58 -11.09
N HIS A 23 -4.16 1.25 -9.97
CA HIS A 23 -3.67 2.61 -9.74
C HIS A 23 -2.18 2.58 -9.35
N PRO A 24 -1.28 3.29 -10.07
CA PRO A 24 0.17 3.15 -9.89
C PRO A 24 0.66 3.60 -8.50
N ASP A 25 -0.05 4.53 -7.87
CA ASP A 25 0.28 5.02 -6.52
C ASP A 25 -0.50 4.30 -5.39
N LEU A 26 -1.26 3.24 -5.70
CA LEU A 26 -1.96 2.43 -4.70
C LEU A 26 -1.46 0.98 -4.76
N SER A 27 -0.99 0.46 -3.64
CA SER A 27 -0.58 -0.95 -3.52
C SER A 27 -1.38 -1.67 -2.43
N LEU A 28 -2.06 -2.75 -2.80
CA LEU A 28 -2.72 -3.65 -1.85
C LEU A 28 -1.86 -4.91 -1.68
N LEU A 29 -1.49 -5.21 -0.44
CA LEU A 29 -0.73 -6.39 -0.07
C LEU A 29 -1.59 -7.26 0.85
N GLN A 30 -1.71 -8.54 0.50
CA GLN A 30 -2.44 -9.56 1.27
C GLN A 30 -1.54 -10.79 1.50
N PRO A 31 -1.86 -11.66 2.46
CA PRO A 31 -1.06 -12.85 2.74
C PRO A 31 -1.03 -13.79 1.54
N ASP A 32 0.16 -14.30 1.22
CA ASP A 32 0.33 -15.40 0.27
C ASP A 32 0.20 -16.74 1.02
N GLY A 33 -0.99 -17.32 0.95
CA GLY A 33 -1.37 -18.48 1.75
C GLY A 33 -1.61 -18.09 3.20
N ALA A 34 -0.74 -18.56 4.11
CA ALA A 34 -0.93 -18.36 5.55
C ALA A 34 -0.28 -17.08 6.10
N SER A 35 0.65 -16.46 5.37
CA SER A 35 1.45 -15.36 5.89
C SER A 35 1.89 -14.35 4.83
N ILE A 36 2.25 -13.16 5.29
CA ILE A 36 2.93 -12.15 4.48
C ILE A 36 4.44 -12.35 4.64
N LYS A 37 5.12 -12.61 3.52
CA LYS A 37 6.56 -12.90 3.50
C LYS A 37 7.37 -11.63 3.24
N ILE A 38 8.66 -11.66 3.61
CA ILE A 38 9.60 -10.54 3.42
C ILE A 38 9.69 -10.09 1.95
N ASP A 39 9.59 -11.02 1.00
CA ASP A 39 9.70 -10.70 -0.43
C ASP A 39 8.55 -9.81 -0.92
N GLN A 40 7.33 -9.98 -0.36
CA GLN A 40 6.20 -9.09 -0.66
C GLN A 40 6.46 -7.67 -0.14
N ILE A 41 7.06 -7.54 1.04
CA ILE A 41 7.42 -6.23 1.63
C ILE A 41 8.55 -5.57 0.84
N ARG A 42 9.55 -6.33 0.40
CA ARG A 42 10.63 -5.80 -0.46
C ARG A 42 10.11 -5.32 -1.81
N GLU A 43 9.18 -6.06 -2.40
CA GLU A 43 8.54 -5.66 -3.65
C GLU A 43 7.74 -4.36 -3.47
N LEU A 44 6.98 -4.24 -2.37
CA LEU A 44 6.32 -2.98 -2.01
C LEU A 44 7.33 -1.82 -1.90
N GLN A 45 8.42 -2.01 -1.15
CA GLN A 45 9.47 -1.00 -1.01
C GLN A 45 10.10 -0.61 -2.36
N ARG A 46 10.29 -1.57 -3.26
CA ARG A 46 10.79 -1.34 -4.62
C ARG A 46 9.80 -0.50 -5.43
N VAL A 47 8.51 -0.81 -5.41
CA VAL A 47 7.48 0.00 -6.08
C VAL A 47 7.46 1.43 -5.52
N PHE A 48 7.66 1.58 -4.21
CA PHE A 48 7.65 2.87 -3.54
C PHE A 48 8.91 3.70 -3.79
N SER A 49 10.06 3.08 -4.08
CA SER A 49 11.30 3.80 -4.38
C SER A 49 11.30 4.49 -5.75
N TYR A 50 10.45 4.06 -6.70
CA TYR A 50 10.26 4.78 -7.96
C TYR A 50 9.62 6.16 -7.70
N ARG A 51 10.03 7.19 -8.45
CA ARG A 51 9.33 8.49 -8.37
C ARG A 51 7.88 8.31 -8.81
N SER A 52 6.95 8.83 -8.01
CA SER A 52 5.58 9.03 -8.51
C SER A 52 5.62 10.16 -9.54
N GLU A 53 4.87 9.99 -10.64
CA GLU A 53 4.63 11.07 -11.60
C GLU A 53 3.56 12.05 -11.09
N GLY A 54 2.83 11.68 -10.03
CA GLY A 54 1.76 12.47 -9.45
C GLY A 54 2.20 13.42 -8.33
N VAL A 55 1.34 14.41 -8.07
CA VAL A 55 1.45 15.35 -6.92
C VAL A 55 0.99 14.69 -5.61
N ASN A 56 0.23 13.59 -5.70
CA ASN A 56 -0.40 12.93 -4.56
C ASN A 56 0.56 11.97 -3.84
N PRO A 57 0.41 11.77 -2.51
CA PRO A 57 1.19 10.78 -1.79
C PRO A 57 0.85 9.36 -2.27
N LYS A 58 1.84 8.46 -2.22
CA LYS A 58 1.61 7.04 -2.47
C LYS A 58 0.88 6.39 -1.30
N VAL A 59 0.02 5.41 -1.57
CA VAL A 59 -0.77 4.72 -0.55
C VAL A 59 -0.51 3.22 -0.62
N TYR A 60 -0.25 2.59 0.53
CA TYR A 60 -0.22 1.14 0.62
C TYR A 60 -1.17 0.63 1.70
N ILE A 61 -1.81 -0.50 1.41
CA ILE A 61 -2.71 -1.21 2.30
C ILE A 61 -2.13 -2.59 2.54
N ILE A 62 -1.85 -2.92 3.80
CA ILE A 62 -1.45 -4.26 4.23
C ILE A 62 -2.62 -4.87 4.98
N ASP A 63 -3.30 -5.79 4.32
CA ASP A 63 -4.41 -6.55 4.88
C ASP A 63 -3.92 -7.87 5.48
N GLY A 64 -4.28 -8.16 6.72
CA GLY A 64 -3.70 -9.25 7.51
C GLY A 64 -2.29 -8.94 8.02
N ALA A 65 -2.04 -7.71 8.47
CA ALA A 65 -0.75 -7.28 9.02
C ALA A 65 -0.28 -8.14 10.21
N ASP A 66 -1.21 -8.73 10.98
CA ASP A 66 -0.94 -9.72 12.04
C ASP A 66 -0.32 -11.03 11.52
N LYS A 67 -0.52 -11.34 10.23
CA LYS A 67 0.02 -12.54 9.56
C LYS A 67 1.39 -12.32 8.93
N MET A 68 2.03 -11.17 9.17
CA MET A 68 3.41 -10.95 8.73
C MET A 68 4.37 -11.91 9.45
N THR A 69 5.31 -12.47 8.71
CA THR A 69 6.47 -13.11 9.34
C THR A 69 7.29 -12.06 10.10
N VAL A 70 8.05 -12.49 11.11
CA VAL A 70 8.95 -11.60 11.86
C VAL A 70 9.90 -10.85 10.92
N GLN A 71 10.40 -11.52 9.89
CA GLN A 71 11.28 -10.89 8.89
C GLN A 71 10.54 -9.82 8.06
N ALA A 72 9.28 -10.06 7.70
CA ALA A 72 8.46 -9.11 6.96
C ALA A 72 8.17 -7.85 7.81
N ALA A 73 7.75 -8.03 9.06
CA ALA A 73 7.49 -6.93 10.00
C ALA A 73 8.75 -6.06 10.24
N ASN A 74 9.89 -6.69 10.50
CA ASN A 74 11.15 -5.96 10.69
C ASN A 74 11.62 -5.23 9.43
N SER A 75 11.37 -5.79 8.24
CA SER A 75 11.67 -5.12 6.98
C SER A 75 10.78 -3.89 6.79
N LEU A 76 9.50 -3.98 7.16
CA LEU A 76 8.55 -2.87 7.09
C LEU A 76 8.91 -1.74 8.06
N LEU A 77 9.36 -2.05 9.28
CA LEU A 77 9.76 -1.05 10.28
C LEU A 77 10.84 -0.11 9.75
N LYS A 78 11.88 -0.64 9.09
CA LYS A 78 12.93 0.19 8.47
C LYS A 78 12.38 1.17 7.45
N PHE A 79 11.37 0.75 6.69
CA PHE A 79 10.72 1.59 5.69
C PHE A 79 9.80 2.65 6.31
N LEU A 80 9.19 2.36 7.47
CA LEU A 80 8.41 3.33 8.24
C LEU A 80 9.30 4.40 8.90
N GLU A 81 10.50 4.01 9.35
CA GLU A 81 11.47 4.91 9.99
C GLU A 81 12.10 5.89 8.98
N GLU A 82 12.38 5.44 7.76
CA GLU A 82 13.00 6.24 6.70
C GLU A 82 12.24 6.10 5.36
N PRO A 83 11.04 6.72 5.23
CA PRO A 83 10.24 6.58 4.02
C PRO A 83 10.87 7.34 2.84
N PRO A 84 10.98 6.74 1.63
CA PRO A 84 11.63 7.35 0.47
C PRO A 84 10.83 8.48 -0.17
N ALA A 85 9.53 8.57 0.13
CA ALA A 85 8.62 9.60 -0.36
C ALA A 85 7.46 9.75 0.63
N PRO A 86 6.73 10.88 0.61
CA PRO A 86 5.47 11.01 1.35
C PRO A 86 4.52 9.88 0.98
N ALA A 87 4.19 9.05 1.97
CA ALA A 87 3.35 7.87 1.80
C ALA A 87 2.35 7.75 2.95
N VAL A 88 1.19 7.18 2.65
CA VAL A 88 0.18 6.80 3.64
C VAL A 88 0.14 5.28 3.71
N GLY A 89 0.44 4.75 4.89
CA GLY A 89 0.32 3.33 5.19
C GLY A 89 -0.97 3.02 5.94
N ILE A 90 -1.74 2.05 5.45
CA ILE A 90 -2.91 1.50 6.13
C ILE A 90 -2.61 0.04 6.47
N LEU A 91 -2.63 -0.29 7.76
CA LEU A 91 -2.42 -1.66 8.23
C LEU A 91 -3.72 -2.16 8.84
N ILE A 92 -4.23 -3.27 8.32
CA ILE A 92 -5.44 -3.93 8.80
C ILE A 92 -5.00 -5.22 9.49
N SER A 93 -5.44 -5.43 10.72
CA SER A 93 -5.14 -6.63 11.49
C SER A 93 -6.38 -7.16 12.16
N ASP A 94 -6.53 -8.48 12.19
CA ASP A 94 -7.55 -9.12 13.01
C ASP A 94 -7.03 -9.27 14.45
N ASN A 95 -7.78 -8.73 15.40
CA ASN A 95 -7.51 -8.91 16.83
C ASN A 95 -8.51 -9.89 17.44
N SER A 96 -8.69 -11.05 16.81
CA SER A 96 -9.45 -12.15 17.38
C SER A 96 -8.64 -12.80 18.50
N ARG A 97 -8.73 -12.20 19.70
CA ARG A 97 -8.41 -12.85 20.97
C ARG A 97 -9.59 -13.67 21.47
#